data_AF-A0A2D4LTB7-F1
#
_entry.id   AF-A0A2D4LTB7-F1
#
_cell.length_a   1.000
_cell.length_b   1.000
_cell.length_c   1.000
_cell.angle_alpha   90.00
_cell.angle_beta   90.00
_cell.angle_gamma   90.00
#
_symmetry.space_group_name_H-M   'P 1'
#
loop_
_entity.id
_entity.type
_entity.pdbx_description
1 polymer ?
#
loop_
_entity_poly.entity_id
_entity_poly.type
_entity_poly.pdbx_seq_one_letter_code
_entity_poly.pdbx_strand_id
1 'polypeptide(L)'
;MANDSTEEPSSKVTSEDEEHIYEHIYETLASSDKPELNHQMAMDELITTEANYVHNLQLCIFDIHHHLQKKQLPEIDLEGLFSNIDDILQVSKRLLKGLEASVNQGQEQLVHISTLFQELKAEMENVYKIYCGDYDQALLLLDIYSKEPRLQKEIMETLTTTVPHTGATNLSFFLVMPVQRITKYPLMLQKIVEN
;
A
#
# COMPACT_ATOMS: atom_id res chain seq x y z
N MET A 1 -22.19 47.25 -65.35
CA MET A 1 -21.77 47.85 -64.06
C MET A 1 -22.98 47.88 -63.14
N ALA A 2 -23.02 47.02 -62.13
CA ALA A 2 -23.70 47.23 -60.84
C ALA A 2 -23.36 46.01 -59.95
N ASN A 3 -22.74 46.30 -58.81
CA ASN A 3 -22.37 45.38 -57.75
C ASN A 3 -23.62 44.78 -57.09
N ASP A 4 -23.62 43.49 -56.79
CA ASP A 4 -24.53 42.89 -55.81
C ASP A 4 -23.67 42.24 -54.73
N SER A 5 -23.68 42.85 -53.54
CA SER A 5 -22.93 42.42 -52.37
C SER A 5 -23.77 41.41 -51.60
N THR A 6 -23.33 40.16 -51.55
CA THR A 6 -23.86 39.15 -50.64
C THR A 6 -23.53 39.53 -49.20
N GLU A 7 -24.56 39.85 -48.41
CA GLU A 7 -24.51 39.95 -46.94
C GLU A 7 -24.37 38.55 -46.32
N GLU A 8 -23.30 38.34 -45.55
CA GLU A 8 -23.26 37.27 -44.53
C GLU A 8 -24.03 37.72 -43.28
N PRO A 9 -24.84 36.87 -42.63
CA PRO A 9 -25.39 37.19 -41.33
C PRO A 9 -24.33 36.92 -40.25
N SER A 10 -23.78 38.02 -39.71
CA SER A 10 -23.03 38.01 -38.45
C SER A 10 -23.99 37.72 -37.29
N SER A 11 -23.98 36.49 -36.78
CA SER A 11 -24.56 36.18 -35.47
C SER A 11 -23.58 36.66 -34.39
N LYS A 12 -23.80 37.89 -33.89
CA LYS A 12 -23.12 38.38 -32.68
C LYS A 12 -23.59 37.55 -31.48
N VAL A 13 -22.75 36.63 -31.03
CA VAL A 13 -22.81 36.13 -29.65
C VAL A 13 -22.51 37.32 -28.75
N THR A 14 -23.37 37.58 -27.76
CA THR A 14 -23.17 38.72 -26.85
C THR A 14 -22.10 38.37 -25.81
N SER A 15 -21.37 39.36 -25.31
CA SER A 15 -20.31 39.15 -24.31
C SER A 15 -20.83 38.54 -23.00
N GLU A 16 -22.10 38.77 -22.67
CA GLU A 16 -22.77 38.21 -21.50
C GLU A 16 -23.03 36.70 -21.68
N ASP A 17 -23.30 36.23 -22.90
CA ASP A 17 -23.45 34.80 -23.21
C ASP A 17 -22.12 34.04 -23.11
N GLU A 18 -21.00 34.66 -23.51
CA GLU A 18 -19.67 34.05 -23.39
C GLU A 18 -19.23 33.93 -21.92
N GLU A 19 -19.47 34.97 -21.11
CA GLU A 19 -19.13 34.98 -19.68
C GLU A 19 -19.91 33.89 -18.93
N HIS A 20 -21.19 33.73 -19.25
CA HIS A 20 -22.06 32.69 -18.67
C HIS A 20 -21.64 31.27 -19.07
N ILE A 21 -21.12 31.08 -20.28
CA ILE A 21 -20.57 29.80 -20.74
C ILE A 21 -19.26 29.49 -20.00
N TYR A 22 -18.38 30.48 -19.84
CA TYR A 22 -17.12 30.29 -19.10
C TYR A 22 -17.37 29.99 -17.63
N GLU A 23 -18.32 30.67 -17.00
CA GLU A 23 -18.69 30.44 -15.60
C GLU A 23 -19.34 29.07 -15.43
N HIS A 24 -20.19 28.64 -16.36
CA HIS A 24 -20.77 27.30 -16.34
C HIS A 24 -19.73 26.20 -16.60
N ILE A 25 -18.75 26.42 -17.47
CA ILE A 25 -17.62 25.49 -17.70
C ILE A 25 -16.73 25.44 -16.45
N TYR A 26 -16.44 26.58 -15.82
CA TYR A 26 -15.67 26.63 -14.58
C TYR A 26 -16.41 25.97 -13.42
N GLU A 27 -17.71 26.21 -13.27
CA GLU A 27 -18.56 25.54 -12.29
C GLU A 27 -18.67 24.06 -12.57
N THR A 28 -18.79 23.61 -13.83
CA THR A 28 -18.79 22.20 -14.19
C THR A 28 -17.45 21.54 -13.86
N LEU A 29 -16.32 22.16 -14.23
CA LEU A 29 -14.96 21.68 -13.91
C LEU A 29 -14.63 21.78 -12.40
N ALA A 30 -15.28 22.66 -11.66
CA ALA A 30 -15.12 22.81 -10.22
C ALA A 30 -16.09 21.95 -9.40
N SER A 31 -17.22 21.54 -9.99
CA SER A 31 -18.30 20.75 -9.36
C SER A 31 -18.27 19.27 -9.72
N SER A 32 -17.63 18.85 -10.81
CA SER A 32 -17.39 17.44 -11.10
C SER A 32 -16.19 16.91 -10.32
N ASP A 33 -16.44 15.89 -9.48
CA ASP A 33 -15.51 14.82 -9.14
C ASP A 33 -14.40 15.06 -8.10
N LYS A 34 -14.38 16.13 -7.30
CA LYS A 34 -13.40 16.22 -6.20
C LYS A 34 -13.54 15.11 -5.12
N PRO A 35 -14.75 14.78 -4.64
CA PRO A 35 -14.94 13.71 -3.66
C PRO A 35 -14.69 12.32 -4.29
N GLU A 36 -15.25 12.09 -5.48
CA GLU A 36 -15.14 10.80 -6.19
C GLU A 36 -13.69 10.50 -6.62
N LEU A 37 -12.93 11.52 -7.04
CA LEU A 37 -11.49 11.40 -7.29
C LEU A 37 -10.71 11.11 -6.00
N ASN A 38 -11.03 11.79 -4.89
CA ASN A 38 -10.37 11.53 -3.61
C ASN A 38 -10.65 10.11 -3.08
N HIS A 39 -11.88 9.64 -3.28
CA HIS A 39 -12.29 8.27 -2.95
C HIS A 39 -11.48 7.26 -3.75
N GLN A 40 -11.43 7.41 -5.08
CA GLN A 40 -10.65 6.53 -5.96
C GLN A 40 -9.16 6.54 -5.60
N MET A 41 -8.58 7.71 -5.32
CA MET A 41 -7.18 7.83 -4.90
C MET A 41 -6.91 7.10 -3.56
N ALA A 42 -7.84 7.15 -2.60
CA ALA A 42 -7.70 6.44 -1.33
C ALA A 42 -7.73 4.91 -1.52
N MET A 43 -8.56 4.43 -2.45
CA MET A 43 -8.63 3.01 -2.81
C MET A 43 -7.36 2.56 -3.54
N ASP A 44 -6.91 3.32 -4.53
CA ASP A 44 -5.68 3.03 -5.27
C ASP A 44 -4.46 3.03 -4.34
N GLU A 45 -4.42 3.94 -3.36
CA GLU A 45 -3.41 3.95 -2.31
C GLU A 45 -3.46 2.67 -1.45
N LEU A 46 -4.66 2.19 -1.10
CA LEU A 46 -4.82 0.93 -0.37
C LEU A 46 -4.23 -0.26 -1.13
N ILE A 47 -4.58 -0.39 -2.40
CA ILE A 47 -4.11 -1.48 -3.26
C ILE A 47 -2.60 -1.39 -3.46
N THR A 48 -2.11 -0.21 -3.84
CA THR A 48 -0.68 0.02 -4.14
C THR A 48 0.18 -0.26 -2.91
N THR A 49 -0.23 0.23 -1.74
CA THR A 49 0.53 0.01 -0.51
C THR A 49 0.42 -1.43 0.00
N GLU A 50 -0.70 -2.14 -0.26
CA GLU A 50 -0.80 -3.58 0.04
C GLU A 50 0.11 -4.40 -0.87
N ALA A 51 0.17 -4.09 -2.17
CA ALA A 51 1.06 -4.74 -3.11
C ALA A 51 2.53 -4.57 -2.70
N ASN A 52 2.92 -3.34 -2.35
CA ASN A 52 4.26 -3.06 -1.83
C ASN A 52 4.53 -3.80 -0.51
N TYR A 53 3.56 -3.86 0.39
CA TYR A 53 3.72 -4.58 1.66
C TYR A 53 3.93 -6.09 1.44
N VAL A 54 3.08 -6.73 0.63
CA VAL A 54 3.22 -8.14 0.24
C VAL A 54 4.58 -8.40 -0.41
N HIS A 55 5.01 -7.53 -1.33
CA HIS A 55 6.33 -7.65 -1.96
C HIS A 55 7.47 -7.62 -0.93
N ASN A 56 7.45 -6.67 0.01
CA ASN A 56 8.48 -6.60 1.05
C ASN A 56 8.47 -7.80 2.00
N LEU A 57 7.30 -8.34 2.34
CA LEU A 57 7.20 -9.59 3.09
C LEU A 57 7.80 -10.77 2.32
N GLN A 58 7.59 -10.84 1.00
CA GLN A 58 8.20 -11.87 0.16
C GLN A 58 9.73 -11.77 0.15
N LEU A 59 10.29 -10.56 0.05
CA LEU A 59 11.73 -10.35 0.17
C LEU A 59 12.26 -10.81 1.54
N CYS A 60 11.52 -10.48 2.61
CA CYS A 60 11.85 -10.88 3.97
C CYS A 60 11.94 -12.41 4.13
N ILE A 61 10.97 -13.14 3.58
CA ILE A 61 10.86 -14.59 3.73
C ILE A 61 11.73 -15.36 2.72
N PHE A 62 11.54 -15.09 1.44
CA PHE A 62 12.12 -15.92 0.38
C PHE A 62 13.58 -15.59 0.07
N ASP A 63 14.01 -14.36 0.38
CA ASP A 63 15.38 -13.94 0.16
C ASP A 63 16.15 -13.86 1.48
N ILE A 64 15.75 -13.00 2.41
CA ILE A 64 16.50 -12.75 3.64
C ILE A 64 16.51 -13.98 4.57
N HIS A 65 15.33 -14.45 5.00
CA HIS A 65 15.22 -15.59 5.92
C HIS A 65 15.86 -16.84 5.30
N HIS A 66 15.56 -17.16 4.04
CA HIS A 66 16.15 -18.30 3.34
C HIS A 66 17.68 -18.22 3.22
N HIS A 67 18.24 -17.02 3.01
CA HIS A 67 19.68 -16.84 2.94
C HIS A 67 20.34 -17.04 4.31
N LEU A 68 19.76 -16.50 5.39
CA LEU A 68 20.25 -16.75 6.76
C LEU A 68 20.16 -18.23 7.12
N GLN A 69 19.08 -18.90 6.75
CA GLN A 69 18.89 -20.33 6.97
C GLN A 69 19.99 -21.15 6.26
N LYS A 70 20.33 -20.80 5.02
CA LYS A 70 21.42 -21.45 4.26
C LYS A 70 22.80 -21.26 4.89
N LYS A 71 23.05 -20.09 5.50
CA LYS A 71 24.30 -19.82 6.22
C LYS A 71 24.47 -20.71 7.47
N GLN A 72 23.39 -21.31 7.98
CA GLN A 72 23.41 -22.23 9.12
C GLN A 72 24.16 -21.64 10.33
N LEU A 73 23.82 -20.41 10.70
CA LEU A 73 24.41 -19.72 11.84
C LEU A 73 23.66 -20.16 13.12
N PRO A 74 24.21 -21.07 13.94
CA PRO A 74 23.50 -21.63 15.10
C PRO A 74 23.19 -20.59 16.18
N GLU A 75 23.90 -19.45 16.16
CA GLU A 75 23.67 -18.34 17.10
C GLU A 75 22.46 -17.47 16.71
N ILE A 76 21.95 -17.58 15.47
CA ILE A 76 20.78 -16.83 15.00
C ILE A 76 19.53 -17.68 15.17
N ASP A 77 18.63 -17.20 16.02
CA ASP A 77 17.29 -17.73 16.23
C ASP A 77 16.35 -17.15 15.16
N LEU A 78 16.16 -17.91 14.08
CA LEU A 78 15.29 -17.51 12.98
C LEU A 78 13.81 -17.55 13.39
N GLU A 79 13.40 -18.51 14.21
CA GLU A 79 12.02 -18.59 14.68
C GLU A 79 11.70 -17.39 15.57
N GLY A 80 12.61 -17.02 16.49
CA GLY A 80 12.45 -15.83 17.32
C GLY A 80 12.52 -14.51 16.55
N LEU A 81 13.28 -14.43 15.45
CA LEU A 81 13.36 -13.22 14.63
C LEU A 81 12.15 -13.01 13.73
N PHE A 82 11.66 -14.08 13.08
CA PHE A 82 10.65 -13.99 12.03
C PHE A 82 9.26 -14.42 12.51
N SER A 83 9.13 -15.07 13.67
CA SER A 83 7.86 -15.52 14.26
C SER A 83 6.97 -16.19 13.19
N ASN A 84 5.69 -15.83 13.12
CA ASN A 84 4.71 -16.32 12.16
C ASN A 84 4.55 -15.40 10.93
N ILE A 85 5.62 -14.75 10.46
CA ILE A 85 5.55 -13.84 9.30
C ILE A 85 5.02 -14.51 8.02
N ASP A 86 5.21 -15.82 7.86
CA ASP A 86 4.64 -16.60 6.77
C ASP A 86 3.11 -16.58 6.79
N ASP A 87 2.48 -16.72 7.96
CA ASP A 87 1.02 -16.66 8.11
C ASP A 87 0.49 -15.27 7.75
N ILE A 88 1.20 -14.22 8.17
CA ILE A 88 0.89 -12.84 7.78
C ILE A 88 0.93 -12.70 6.26
N LEU A 89 1.99 -13.21 5.61
CA LEU A 89 2.10 -13.16 4.15
C LEU A 89 0.92 -13.85 3.46
N GLN A 90 0.44 -14.99 3.97
CA GLN A 90 -0.71 -15.69 3.38
C GLN A 90 -2.01 -14.86 3.45
N VAL A 91 -2.26 -14.23 4.60
CA VAL A 91 -3.44 -13.37 4.78
C VAL A 91 -3.34 -12.12 3.90
N SER A 92 -2.19 -11.45 3.88
CA SER A 92 -1.96 -10.26 3.05
C SER A 92 -2.05 -10.54 1.55
N LYS A 93 -1.58 -11.70 1.08
CA LYS A 93 -1.77 -12.10 -0.32
C LYS A 93 -3.25 -12.27 -0.71
N ARG A 94 -4.05 -12.84 0.18
CA ARG A 94 -5.50 -12.99 -0.06
C ARG A 94 -6.22 -11.65 -0.02
N LEU A 95 -5.84 -10.78 0.91
CA LEU A 95 -6.32 -9.40 0.95
C LEU A 95 -5.98 -8.68 -0.36
N LEU A 96 -4.71 -8.67 -0.79
CA LEU A 96 -4.29 -8.06 -2.04
C LEU A 96 -5.09 -8.56 -3.24
N LYS A 97 -5.22 -9.89 -3.38
CA LYS A 97 -5.97 -10.48 -4.49
C LYS A 97 -7.44 -10.03 -4.50
N GLY A 98 -8.08 -9.95 -3.34
CA GLY A 98 -9.46 -9.46 -3.23
C GLY A 98 -9.56 -7.96 -3.56
N LEU A 99 -8.59 -7.17 -3.12
CA LEU A 99 -8.50 -5.75 -3.41
C LEU A 99 -8.31 -5.49 -4.92
N GLU A 100 -7.40 -6.21 -5.58
CA GLU A 100 -7.19 -6.13 -7.03
C GLU A 100 -8.44 -6.53 -7.83
N ALA A 101 -9.19 -7.54 -7.35
CA ALA A 101 -10.45 -7.96 -7.97
C ALA A 101 -11.56 -6.90 -7.85
N SER A 102 -11.44 -5.97 -6.89
CA SER A 102 -12.42 -4.91 -6.68
C SER A 102 -12.31 -3.76 -7.69
N VAL A 103 -11.14 -3.54 -8.32
CA VAL A 103 -10.85 -2.36 -9.17
C VAL A 103 -11.88 -2.14 -10.29
N ASN A 104 -12.45 -3.21 -10.83
CA ASN A 104 -13.40 -3.13 -11.95
C ASN A 104 -14.88 -3.16 -11.52
N GLN A 105 -15.18 -3.04 -10.22
CA GLN A 105 -16.54 -3.13 -9.68
C GLN A 105 -17.29 -1.79 -9.69
N GLY A 106 -16.65 -0.70 -10.15
CA GLY A 106 -17.26 0.64 -10.21
C GLY A 106 -17.86 1.06 -8.86
N GLN A 107 -19.13 1.42 -8.86
CA GLN A 107 -19.84 1.87 -7.64
C GLN A 107 -19.93 0.81 -6.53
N GLU A 108 -19.77 -0.48 -6.85
CA GLU A 108 -19.81 -1.57 -5.85
C GLU A 108 -18.45 -1.86 -5.20
N GLN A 109 -17.38 -1.16 -5.61
CA GLN A 109 -16.03 -1.43 -5.13
C GLN A 109 -15.91 -1.29 -3.60
N LEU A 110 -16.55 -0.27 -3.02
CA LEU A 110 -16.55 -0.06 -1.56
C LEU A 110 -17.20 -1.23 -0.79
N VAL A 111 -18.29 -1.78 -1.32
CA VAL A 111 -19.00 -2.93 -0.72
C VAL A 111 -18.12 -4.17 -0.76
N HIS A 112 -17.42 -4.39 -1.89
CA HIS A 112 -16.47 -5.50 -2.03
C HIS A 112 -15.32 -5.39 -1.03
N ILE A 113 -14.69 -4.22 -0.91
CA ILE A 113 -13.60 -3.99 0.06
C ILE A 113 -14.11 -4.22 1.49
N SER A 114 -15.28 -3.65 1.83
CA SER A 114 -15.86 -3.81 3.17
C SER A 114 -16.12 -5.27 3.51
N THR A 115 -16.68 -6.03 2.57
CA THR A 115 -16.96 -7.47 2.73
C THR A 115 -15.66 -8.25 2.89
N LEU A 116 -14.66 -7.98 2.06
CA LEU A 116 -13.34 -8.62 2.12
C LEU A 116 -12.66 -8.45 3.49
N PHE A 117 -12.68 -7.23 4.05
CA PHE A 117 -12.13 -6.98 5.38
C PHE A 117 -12.92 -7.71 6.47
N GLN A 118 -14.24 -7.80 6.36
CA GLN A 118 -15.07 -8.53 7.32
C GLN A 118 -14.76 -10.04 7.29
N GLU A 119 -14.62 -10.62 6.10
CA GLU A 119 -14.28 -12.03 5.90
C GLU A 119 -12.90 -12.38 6.47
N LEU A 120 -11.90 -11.51 6.25
CA LEU A 120 -10.52 -11.75 6.69
C LEU A 120 -10.25 -11.32 8.15
N LYS A 121 -11.16 -10.57 8.78
CA LYS A 121 -10.94 -9.94 10.09
C LYS A 121 -10.43 -10.90 11.15
N ALA A 122 -11.13 -12.02 11.36
CA ALA A 122 -10.79 -12.96 12.43
C ALA A 122 -9.42 -13.61 12.21
N GLU A 123 -9.08 -13.89 10.96
CA GLU A 123 -7.79 -14.47 10.62
C GLU A 123 -6.65 -13.46 10.76
N MET A 124 -6.85 -12.23 10.27
CA MET A 124 -5.91 -11.12 10.49
C MET A 124 -5.66 -10.91 11.98
N GLU A 125 -6.72 -10.84 12.79
CA GLU A 125 -6.59 -10.67 14.24
C GLU A 125 -5.72 -11.78 14.87
N ASN A 126 -5.96 -13.04 14.51
CA ASN A 126 -5.21 -14.16 15.04
C ASN A 126 -3.72 -14.11 14.65
N VAL A 127 -3.40 -13.89 13.37
CA VAL A 127 -2.00 -13.93 12.90
C VAL A 127 -1.21 -12.73 13.40
N TYR A 128 -1.79 -11.52 13.40
CA TYR A 128 -1.09 -10.32 13.85
C TYR A 128 -0.94 -10.29 15.37
N LYS A 129 -1.86 -10.88 16.14
CA LYS A 129 -1.72 -10.97 17.60
C LYS A 129 -0.49 -11.78 18.01
N ILE A 130 -0.20 -12.87 17.30
CA ILE A 130 0.99 -13.70 17.55
C ILE A 130 2.24 -12.88 17.21
N TYR A 131 2.34 -12.36 15.99
CA TYR A 131 3.52 -11.63 15.54
C TYR A 131 3.84 -10.41 16.41
N CYS A 132 2.81 -9.60 16.73
CA CYS A 132 2.99 -8.43 17.59
C CYS A 132 3.37 -8.82 19.02
N GLY A 133 2.92 -9.99 19.51
CA GLY A 133 3.32 -10.52 20.81
C GLY A 133 4.80 -10.92 20.87
N ASP A 134 5.33 -11.45 19.77
CA ASP A 134 6.73 -11.88 19.66
C ASP A 134 7.69 -10.75 19.23
N TYR A 135 7.16 -9.62 18.73
CA TYR A 135 7.98 -8.57 18.13
C TYR A 135 9.02 -7.96 19.08
N ASP A 136 8.69 -7.77 20.36
CA ASP A 136 9.64 -7.27 21.35
C ASP A 136 10.81 -8.24 21.57
N GLN A 137 10.55 -9.54 21.48
CA GLN A 137 11.59 -10.57 21.55
C GLN A 137 12.49 -10.52 20.32
N ALA A 138 11.92 -10.33 19.12
CA ALA A 138 12.71 -10.15 17.90
C ALA A 138 13.64 -8.92 17.99
N LEU A 139 13.17 -7.81 18.58
CA LEU A 139 14.01 -6.62 18.81
C LEU A 139 15.15 -6.89 19.79
N LEU A 140 14.91 -7.65 20.85
CA LEU A 140 15.96 -8.06 21.79
C LEU A 140 17.02 -8.92 21.11
N LEU A 141 16.62 -9.87 20.27
CA LEU A 141 17.54 -10.68 19.47
C LEU A 141 18.38 -9.81 18.54
N LEU A 142 17.78 -8.85 17.84
CA LEU A 142 18.51 -7.91 16.99
C LEU A 142 19.54 -7.07 17.78
N ASP A 143 19.18 -6.61 18.98
CA ASP A 143 20.13 -5.89 19.86
C ASP A 143 21.30 -6.79 20.27
N ILE A 144 21.04 -8.05 20.64
CA ILE A 144 22.08 -9.04 20.95
C ILE A 144 23.00 -9.26 19.75
N TYR A 145 22.45 -9.50 18.56
CA TYR A 145 23.23 -9.74 17.36
C TYR A 145 24.02 -8.51 16.90
N SER A 146 23.52 -7.31 17.16
CA SER A 146 24.23 -6.06 16.86
C SER A 146 25.50 -5.87 17.71
N LYS A 147 25.54 -6.47 18.90
CA LYS A 147 26.68 -6.40 19.83
C LYS A 147 27.74 -7.46 19.56
N GLU A 148 27.44 -8.46 18.74
CA GLU A 148 28.39 -9.48 18.28
C GLU A 148 28.86 -9.15 16.86
N PRO A 149 30.09 -8.63 16.67
CA PRO A 149 30.55 -8.14 15.36
C PRO A 149 30.48 -9.18 14.24
N ARG A 150 30.67 -10.47 14.57
CA ARG A 150 30.52 -11.55 13.59
C ARG A 150 29.09 -11.66 13.08
N LEU A 151 28.10 -11.73 13.98
CA LEU A 151 26.69 -11.89 13.61
C LEU A 151 26.14 -10.65 12.92
N GLN A 152 26.51 -9.46 13.41
CA GLN A 152 26.16 -8.20 12.77
C GLN A 152 26.66 -8.17 11.31
N LYS A 153 27.91 -8.59 11.08
CA LYS A 153 28.48 -8.66 9.73
C LYS A 153 27.71 -9.65 8.85
N GLU A 154 27.41 -10.84 9.34
CA GLU A 154 26.67 -11.86 8.59
C GLU A 154 25.27 -11.40 8.19
N ILE A 155 24.55 -10.71 9.09
CA ILE A 155 23.24 -10.13 8.84
C ILE A 155 23.33 -9.01 7.79
N MET A 156 24.29 -8.10 7.94
CA MET A 156 24.51 -7.02 6.98
C MET A 156 24.88 -7.55 5.59
N GLU A 157 25.76 -8.54 5.51
CA GLU A 157 26.10 -9.21 4.25
C GLU A 157 24.86 -9.85 3.61
N THR A 158 24.00 -10.47 4.42
CA THR A 158 22.74 -11.04 3.93
C THR A 158 21.85 -9.95 3.33
N LEU A 159 21.65 -8.83 4.01
CA LEU A 159 20.86 -7.70 3.50
C LEU A 159 21.44 -7.14 2.19
N THR A 160 22.75 -6.90 2.14
CA THR A 160 23.42 -6.39 0.93
C THR A 160 23.36 -7.37 -0.24
N THR A 161 23.30 -8.68 0.02
CA THR A 161 23.25 -9.71 -1.01
C THR A 161 21.84 -9.93 -1.53
N THR A 162 20.85 -9.95 -0.64
CA THR A 162 19.47 -10.34 -0.94
C THR A 162 18.61 -9.16 -1.38
N VAL A 163 18.79 -8.00 -0.75
CA VAL A 163 17.94 -6.82 -0.94
C VAL A 163 18.74 -5.52 -1.13
N PRO A 164 19.78 -5.49 -2.01
CA PRO A 164 20.65 -4.32 -2.18
C PRO A 164 19.91 -3.04 -2.59
N HIS A 165 18.77 -3.19 -3.27
CA HIS A 165 17.95 -2.09 -3.77
C HIS A 165 17.15 -1.37 -2.67
N THR A 166 17.02 -1.97 -1.48
CA THR A 166 16.23 -1.39 -0.38
C THR A 166 17.02 -0.41 0.47
N GLY A 167 18.36 -0.45 0.40
CA GLY A 167 19.23 0.35 1.29
C GLY A 167 19.13 -0.04 2.77
N ALA A 168 18.49 -1.17 3.09
CA ALA A 168 18.33 -1.62 4.47
C ALA A 168 19.69 -1.99 5.09
N THR A 169 20.02 -1.31 6.19
CA THR A 169 21.25 -1.57 6.98
C THR A 169 20.99 -2.42 8.22
N ASN A 170 19.72 -2.69 8.53
CA ASN A 170 19.29 -3.48 9.67
C ASN A 170 17.99 -4.24 9.32
N LEU A 171 17.86 -5.48 9.80
CA LEU A 171 16.66 -6.31 9.67
C LEU A 171 15.42 -5.68 10.32
N SER A 172 15.60 -4.81 11.31
CA SER A 172 14.49 -4.11 11.98
C SER A 172 13.57 -3.39 10.99
N PHE A 173 14.09 -2.92 9.85
CA PHE A 173 13.32 -2.31 8.77
C PHE A 173 12.22 -3.22 8.22
N PHE A 174 12.51 -4.51 8.03
CA PHE A 174 11.53 -5.49 7.55
C PHE A 174 10.65 -6.01 8.68
N LEU A 175 11.24 -6.29 9.84
CA LEU A 175 10.51 -6.90 10.95
C LEU A 175 9.45 -5.97 11.56
N VAL A 176 9.61 -4.65 11.45
CA VAL A 176 8.62 -3.67 11.94
C VAL A 176 7.41 -3.53 11.01
N MET A 177 7.51 -3.96 9.75
CA MET A 177 6.48 -3.70 8.74
C MET A 177 5.11 -4.26 9.12
N PRO A 178 4.95 -5.49 9.67
CA PRO A 178 3.64 -5.97 10.08
C PRO A 178 3.02 -5.18 11.23
N VAL A 179 3.83 -4.79 12.22
CA VAL A 179 3.39 -3.95 13.34
C VAL A 179 2.91 -2.60 12.82
N GLN A 180 3.61 -2.01 11.85
CA GLN A 180 3.17 -0.78 11.22
C GLN A 180 1.90 -1.01 10.39
N ARG A 181 1.84 -2.05 9.57
CA ARG A 181 0.74 -2.28 8.62
C ARG A 181 -0.60 -2.44 9.33
N ILE A 182 -0.66 -3.23 10.40
CA ILE A 182 -1.92 -3.46 11.13
C ILE A 182 -2.53 -2.16 11.68
N THR A 183 -1.69 -1.18 12.04
CA THR A 183 -2.14 0.15 12.49
C THR A 183 -2.59 1.07 11.36
N LYS A 184 -2.24 0.78 10.10
CA LYS A 184 -2.62 1.59 8.93
C LYS A 184 -4.02 1.24 8.40
N TYR A 185 -4.46 -0.02 8.52
CA TYR A 185 -5.77 -0.41 7.98
C TYR A 185 -6.94 0.44 8.49
N PRO A 186 -7.08 0.74 9.80
CA PRO A 186 -8.17 1.60 10.28
C PRO A 186 -8.13 3.00 9.67
N LEU A 187 -6.94 3.59 9.53
CA LEU A 187 -6.75 4.94 8.97
C LEU A 187 -7.11 4.99 7.48
N MET A 188 -6.72 3.95 6.74
CA MET A 188 -6.98 3.85 5.30
C MET A 188 -8.46 3.59 5.03
N LEU A 189 -9.08 2.70 5.80
CA LEU A 189 -10.52 2.45 5.71
C LEU A 189 -11.33 3.69 6.08
N GLN A 190 -10.92 4.42 7.12
CA GLN A 190 -11.54 5.70 7.49
C GLN A 190 -11.44 6.71 6.34
N LYS A 191 -10.26 6.86 5.72
CA LYS A 191 -10.07 7.74 4.55
C LYS A 191 -10.97 7.35 3.38
N ILE A 192 -11.22 6.06 3.16
CA ILE A 192 -12.13 5.59 2.10
C ILE A 192 -13.60 5.91 2.44
N VAL A 193 -13.99 5.86 3.72
CA VAL A 193 -15.39 6.15 4.13
C VAL A 193 -15.68 7.65 4.22
N GLU A 194 -14.66 8.47 4.53
CA GLU A 194 -14.79 9.93 4.71
C GLU A 194 -14.76 10.73 3.39
N ASN A 195 -14.21 10.16 2.32
CA ASN A 195 -14.17 10.77 0.97
C ASN A 195 -15.27 10.19 0.08
#